data_AF-A0A5C6B222-F1
#
_entry.id   AF-A0A5C6B222-F1
#
_cell.length_a   1.000
_cell.length_b   1.000
_cell.length_c   1.000
_cell.angle_alpha   90.00
_cell.angle_beta   90.00
_cell.angle_gamma   90.00
#
_symmetry.space_group_name_H-M   'P 1'
#
loop_
_entity.id
_entity.type
_entity.pdbx_description
1 polymer ?
#
loop_
_entity_poly.entity_id
_entity_poly.type
_entity_poly.pdbx_seq_one_letter_code
_entity_poly.pdbx_strand_id
1 'polypeptide(L)'
;MDGISLNSLRQRIGCWLHERWKTELVLNAPSVANQFGLSWLDLCNRSERLVKDTVTGGRYCDWQDSSKLTVTRLFPRVSQRLFHHCNNLFPISFTEQDPTKGTPLLSFVVGVRGLNRAAQFEASISSMLSQLGIPTEVIVVEQGTKSEYAHRIPAGVRHKLLLLKEESLPYNRSWGLNVGVRMARGRYVALMDADMLIPEDFACECVRVLDKGLEAIRPVRFIFYLSREDSAIVQRTRTVDAVEHIECVVHNAPNPIVIQRDAYLRIGGHDESFYGWGGEDNEFIDRMRTLKIGESGFLPIAHLWHETASRDADVGNFLSQKRLLAPKVRIEKLAHTNFGSEAPQHDWCRP
;
A
#
# COMPACT_ATOMS: atom_id res chain seq x y z
N MET A 1 19.25 33.73 -2.82
CA MET A 1 19.77 32.92 -1.69
C MET A 1 18.85 33.20 -0.51
N ASP A 2 17.75 32.46 -0.44
CA ASP A 2 16.79 32.66 0.64
C ASP A 2 17.40 32.17 1.95
N GLY A 3 17.46 33.06 2.93
CA GLY A 3 18.10 32.80 4.22
C GLY A 3 17.49 31.59 4.90
N ILE A 4 18.29 30.54 5.11
CA ILE A 4 17.91 29.40 5.92
C ILE A 4 17.64 29.91 7.34
N SER A 5 16.39 29.82 7.80
CA SER A 5 16.05 30.24 9.16
C SER A 5 16.87 29.48 10.21
N LEU A 6 17.19 30.11 11.34
CA LEU A 6 17.92 29.49 12.45
C LEU A 6 17.28 28.18 12.92
N ASN A 7 15.94 28.09 12.87
CA ASN A 7 15.19 26.87 13.19
C ASN A 7 15.43 25.76 12.17
N SER A 8 15.48 26.09 10.86
CA SER A 8 15.83 25.13 9.81
C SER A 8 17.27 24.64 9.93
N LEU A 9 18.22 25.53 10.30
CA LEU A 9 19.61 25.15 10.52
C LEU A 9 19.77 24.20 11.71
N ARG A 10 19.13 24.50 12.85
CA ARG A 10 19.12 23.61 14.03
C ARG A 10 18.55 22.23 13.71
N GLN A 11 17.44 22.18 12.95
CA GLN A 11 16.85 20.91 12.51
C GLN A 11 17.79 20.11 11.62
N ARG A 12 18.45 20.77 10.65
CA ARG A 12 19.42 20.13 9.76
C ARG A 12 20.63 19.58 10.51
N ILE A 13 21.20 20.33 11.46
CA ILE A 13 22.33 19.87 12.28
C ILE A 13 21.92 18.67 13.13
N GLY A 14 20.77 18.75 13.81
CA GLY A 14 20.28 17.65 14.64
C GLY A 14 19.98 16.39 13.83
N CYS A 15 19.38 16.53 12.64
CA CYS A 15 19.17 15.39 11.74
C CYS A 15 20.51 14.82 11.25
N TRP A 16 21.50 15.67 10.96
CA TRP A 16 22.83 15.21 10.55
C TRP A 16 23.48 14.32 11.61
N LEU A 17 23.49 14.78 12.86
CA LEU A 17 24.13 14.10 13.99
C LEU A 17 23.44 12.79 14.41
N HIS A 18 22.11 12.71 14.28
CA HIS A 18 21.36 11.57 14.84
C HIS A 18 20.84 10.58 13.79
N GLU A 19 20.65 11.03 12.54
CA GLU A 19 19.94 10.26 11.51
C GLU A 19 20.78 10.12 10.23
N ARG A 20 21.26 11.24 9.67
CA ARG A 20 21.83 11.25 8.31
C ARG A 20 23.10 10.41 8.20
N TRP A 21 23.99 10.42 9.17
CA TRP A 21 25.24 9.64 9.08
C TRP A 21 24.98 8.14 8.92
N LYS A 22 23.91 7.61 9.54
CA LYS A 22 23.47 6.21 9.36
C LYS A 22 23.01 5.97 7.93
N THR A 23 22.20 6.88 7.40
CA THR A 23 21.75 6.83 6.00
C THR A 23 22.92 6.90 5.03
N GLU A 24 23.87 7.81 5.24
CA GLU A 24 25.06 7.91 4.39
C GLU A 24 25.93 6.65 4.48
N LEU A 25 26.05 6.02 5.65
CA LEU A 25 26.77 4.75 5.81
C LEU A 25 26.07 3.62 5.03
N VAL A 26 24.75 3.50 5.16
CA VAL A 26 23.94 2.52 4.41
C VAL A 26 24.07 2.71 2.91
N LEU A 27 24.04 3.95 2.43
CA LEU A 27 24.06 4.25 0.99
C LEU A 27 25.45 4.17 0.35
N ASN A 28 26.51 4.56 1.07
CA ASN A 28 27.87 4.61 0.50
C ASN A 28 28.68 3.33 0.78
N ALA A 29 28.39 2.61 1.87
CA ALA A 29 29.14 1.42 2.27
C ALA A 29 28.20 0.36 2.90
N PRO A 30 27.23 -0.19 2.14
CA PRO A 30 26.20 -1.09 2.66
C PRO A 30 26.78 -2.34 3.34
N SER A 31 27.87 -2.92 2.81
CA SER A 31 28.54 -4.07 3.42
C SER A 31 29.10 -3.74 4.81
N VAL A 32 29.66 -2.53 4.99
CA VAL A 32 30.16 -2.07 6.29
C VAL A 32 28.98 -1.79 7.22
N ALA A 33 27.92 -1.12 6.74
CA ALA A 33 26.72 -0.87 7.52
C ALA A 33 26.12 -2.19 8.07
N ASN A 34 26.05 -3.22 7.23
CA ASN A 34 25.54 -4.54 7.61
C ASN A 34 26.37 -5.21 8.71
N GLN A 35 27.70 -5.02 8.75
CA GLN A 35 28.55 -5.53 9.84
C GLN A 35 28.19 -4.91 11.19
N PHE A 36 27.64 -3.69 11.20
CA PHE A 36 27.09 -3.03 12.40
C PHE A 36 25.59 -3.30 12.61
N GLY A 37 24.99 -4.24 11.87
CA GLY A 37 23.56 -4.54 11.95
C GLY A 37 22.65 -3.40 11.47
N LEU A 38 23.16 -2.56 10.57
CA LEU A 38 22.47 -1.40 10.00
C LEU A 38 22.23 -1.61 8.49
N SER A 39 20.97 -1.56 8.09
CA SER A 39 20.52 -1.59 6.70
C SER A 39 19.50 -0.47 6.43
N TRP A 40 19.00 -0.35 5.20
CA TRP A 40 17.94 0.60 4.87
C TRP A 40 16.68 0.39 5.72
N LEU A 41 16.39 -0.87 6.11
CA LEU A 41 15.28 -1.21 7.01
C LEU A 41 15.42 -0.59 8.39
N ASP A 42 16.67 -0.35 8.84
CA ASP A 42 17.01 0.13 10.16
C ASP A 42 17.01 1.68 10.28
N LEU A 43 16.70 2.38 9.19
CA LEU A 43 16.58 3.84 9.17
C LEU A 43 15.24 4.28 9.78
N CYS A 44 15.26 5.15 10.78
CA CYS A 44 14.08 5.74 11.42
C CYS A 44 14.36 7.15 11.93
N ASN A 45 13.32 7.90 12.33
CA ASN A 45 13.51 9.21 12.95
C ASN A 45 14.11 9.04 14.35
N ARG A 46 14.85 10.06 14.82
CA ARG A 46 15.49 10.01 16.15
C ARG A 46 14.51 9.91 17.33
N SER A 47 13.28 10.38 17.14
CA SER A 47 12.20 10.33 18.14
C SER A 47 11.39 9.03 18.09
N GLU A 48 11.70 8.14 17.16
CA GLU A 48 11.00 6.88 16.98
C GLU A 48 11.80 5.73 17.60
N ARG A 49 11.08 4.74 18.11
CA ARG A 49 11.65 3.48 18.57
C ARG A 49 11.42 2.42 17.51
N LEU A 50 12.49 1.99 16.85
CA LEU A 50 12.41 0.91 15.87
C LEU A 50 12.35 -0.46 16.54
N VAL A 51 11.44 -1.31 16.09
CA VAL A 51 11.33 -2.71 16.48
C VAL A 51 11.77 -3.58 15.31
N LYS A 52 12.63 -4.55 15.60
CA LYS A 52 13.07 -5.58 14.65
C LYS A 52 12.27 -6.85 14.91
N ASP A 53 11.55 -7.30 13.90
CA ASP A 53 10.75 -8.51 13.99
C ASP A 53 11.54 -9.70 13.46
N THR A 54 11.82 -10.66 14.34
CA THR A 54 12.59 -11.86 14.00
C THR A 54 11.81 -12.85 13.15
N VAL A 55 10.48 -12.79 13.16
CA VAL A 55 9.63 -13.69 12.37
C VAL A 55 9.65 -13.23 10.91
N THR A 56 9.28 -11.98 10.65
CA THR A 56 9.22 -11.46 9.27
C THR A 56 10.62 -11.12 8.73
N GLY A 57 11.54 -10.68 9.60
CA GLY A 57 12.78 -9.99 9.21
C GLY A 57 12.59 -8.50 8.95
N GLY A 58 11.36 -7.98 9.09
CA GLY A 58 10.99 -6.60 8.86
C GLY A 58 11.20 -5.69 10.06
N ARG A 59 10.93 -4.40 9.85
CA ARG A 59 11.03 -3.34 10.85
C ARG A 59 9.76 -2.51 10.88
N TYR A 60 9.36 -2.07 12.07
CA TYR A 60 8.33 -1.04 12.26
C TYR A 60 8.72 -0.11 13.39
N CYS A 61 8.21 1.12 13.38
CA CYS A 61 8.36 2.02 14.51
C CYS A 61 7.24 1.74 15.53
N ASP A 62 7.58 1.63 16.81
CA ASP A 62 6.64 1.44 17.93
C ASP A 62 5.82 2.72 18.19
N TRP A 63 5.00 3.09 17.21
CA TRP A 63 4.12 4.26 17.19
C TRP A 63 2.94 3.99 16.26
N GLN A 64 1.75 4.50 16.59
CA GLN A 64 0.50 4.15 15.91
C GLN A 64 0.35 4.80 14.52
N ASP A 65 0.89 5.99 14.34
CA ASP A 65 0.79 6.78 13.11
C ASP A 65 1.90 6.52 12.08
N SER A 66 1.54 6.68 10.81
CA SER A 66 2.51 6.80 9.72
C SER A 66 3.39 8.04 9.91
N SER A 67 4.68 7.93 9.60
CA SER A 67 5.62 9.03 9.78
C SER A 67 6.48 9.26 8.55
N LYS A 68 6.78 10.54 8.29
CA LYS A 68 7.71 10.94 7.23
C LYS A 68 9.14 10.83 7.76
N LEU A 69 10.01 10.20 7.00
CA LEU A 69 11.41 10.09 7.34
C LEU A 69 12.08 11.48 7.23
N THR A 70 12.67 11.94 8.33
CA THR A 70 13.10 13.33 8.50
C THR A 70 14.32 13.64 7.65
N VAL A 71 15.29 12.71 7.57
CA VAL A 71 16.47 12.87 6.72
C VAL A 71 16.10 13.09 5.25
N THR A 72 15.10 12.36 4.73
CA THR A 72 14.69 12.48 3.32
C THR A 72 13.94 13.78 3.05
N ARG A 73 13.24 14.32 4.05
CA ARG A 73 12.58 15.63 3.96
C ARG A 73 13.57 16.79 3.99
N LEU A 74 14.63 16.69 4.80
CA LEU A 74 15.61 17.77 4.96
C LEU A 74 16.69 17.77 3.88
N PHE A 75 16.96 16.61 3.27
CA PHE A 75 18.02 16.42 2.28
C PHE A 75 17.50 15.65 1.05
N PRO A 76 16.92 16.34 0.05
CA PRO A 76 16.32 15.69 -1.13
C PRO A 76 17.27 14.77 -1.92
N ARG A 77 18.56 15.11 -2.02
CA ARG A 77 19.55 14.20 -2.66
C ARG A 77 19.70 12.86 -1.93
N VAL A 78 19.43 12.83 -0.62
CA VAL A 78 19.45 11.58 0.16
C VAL A 78 18.20 10.76 -0.11
N SER A 79 17.04 11.39 -0.31
CA SER A 79 15.80 10.67 -0.65
C SER A 79 15.91 9.97 -2.01
N GLN A 80 16.43 10.67 -3.02
CA GLN A 80 16.73 10.11 -4.34
C GLN A 80 17.68 8.91 -4.27
N ARG A 81 18.82 9.06 -3.59
CA ARG A 81 19.80 7.97 -3.45
C ARG A 81 19.24 6.78 -2.67
N LEU A 82 18.40 7.02 -1.67
CA LEU A 82 17.72 5.96 -0.93
C LEU A 82 16.70 5.21 -1.80
N PHE A 83 15.95 5.92 -2.64
CA PHE A 83 15.05 5.31 -3.61
C PHE A 83 15.81 4.37 -4.56
N HIS A 84 16.86 4.87 -5.22
CA HIS A 84 17.67 4.08 -6.14
C HIS A 84 18.39 2.91 -5.45
N HIS A 85 18.88 3.10 -4.23
CA HIS A 85 19.43 1.99 -3.44
C HIS A 85 18.39 0.90 -3.19
N CYS A 86 17.17 1.27 -2.83
CA CYS A 86 16.09 0.31 -2.60
C CYS A 86 15.63 -0.35 -3.92
N ASN A 87 15.52 0.40 -5.02
CA ASN A 87 15.16 -0.13 -6.34
C ASN A 87 16.23 -1.09 -6.88
N ASN A 88 17.52 -0.87 -6.60
CA ASN A 88 18.57 -1.83 -6.97
C ASN A 88 18.48 -3.14 -6.19
N LEU A 89 17.93 -3.12 -4.97
CA LEU A 89 17.71 -4.32 -4.16
C LEU A 89 16.38 -5.01 -4.50
N PHE A 90 15.36 -4.22 -4.86
CA PHE A 90 14.00 -4.63 -5.14
C PHE A 90 13.50 -3.91 -6.41
N PRO A 91 13.90 -4.39 -7.61
CA PRO A 91 13.61 -3.70 -8.87
C PRO A 91 12.12 -3.59 -9.15
N ILE A 92 11.67 -2.43 -9.60
CA ILE A 92 10.32 -2.22 -10.12
C ILE A 92 10.35 -2.36 -11.64
N SER A 93 9.65 -3.38 -12.14
CA SER A 93 9.51 -3.69 -13.57
C SER A 93 8.09 -3.44 -14.06
N PHE A 94 7.91 -3.35 -15.37
CA PHE A 94 6.63 -3.06 -16.02
C PHE A 94 6.41 -3.99 -17.23
N THR A 95 5.21 -4.54 -17.35
CA THR A 95 4.77 -5.32 -18.50
C THR A 95 3.27 -5.14 -18.73
N GLU A 96 2.81 -5.39 -19.95
CA GLU A 96 1.39 -5.49 -20.29
C GLU A 96 0.98 -6.94 -20.58
N GLN A 97 1.92 -7.87 -20.49
CA GLN A 97 1.69 -9.28 -20.74
C GLN A 97 1.20 -9.97 -19.48
N ASP A 98 0.39 -11.01 -19.66
CA ASP A 98 -0.04 -11.90 -18.57
C ASP A 98 1.17 -12.71 -18.05
N PRO A 99 1.65 -12.45 -16.82
CA PRO A 99 2.95 -12.94 -16.37
C PRO A 99 3.02 -14.44 -16.15
N THR A 100 1.91 -15.10 -15.80
CA THR A 100 2.00 -16.49 -15.32
C THR A 100 0.79 -17.35 -15.69
N LYS A 101 1.07 -18.42 -16.45
CA LYS A 101 0.12 -19.51 -16.70
C LYS A 101 0.12 -20.44 -15.48
N GLY A 102 -1.02 -20.58 -14.81
CA GLY A 102 -1.18 -21.52 -13.70
C GLY A 102 -2.29 -21.11 -12.72
N THR A 103 -2.46 -21.89 -11.66
CA THR A 103 -3.31 -21.48 -10.53
C THR A 103 -2.55 -20.43 -9.73
N PRO A 104 -3.08 -19.20 -9.59
CA PRO A 104 -2.38 -18.14 -8.87
C PRO A 104 -2.24 -18.51 -7.40
N LEU A 105 -1.09 -18.21 -6.81
CA LEU A 105 -0.85 -18.35 -5.38
C LEU A 105 -1.25 -17.07 -4.63
N LEU A 106 -1.06 -15.91 -5.26
CA LEU A 106 -1.44 -14.60 -4.76
C LEU A 106 -2.29 -13.85 -5.80
N SER A 107 -3.41 -13.27 -5.36
CA SER A 107 -4.27 -12.39 -6.18
C SER A 107 -4.12 -10.94 -5.73
N PHE A 108 -3.72 -10.05 -6.63
CA PHE A 108 -3.81 -8.61 -6.40
C PHE A 108 -5.25 -8.15 -6.62
N VAL A 109 -5.78 -7.36 -5.69
CA VAL A 109 -7.13 -6.81 -5.76
C VAL A 109 -7.05 -5.29 -5.74
N VAL A 110 -7.58 -4.66 -6.80
CA VAL A 110 -7.55 -3.21 -7.01
C VAL A 110 -8.97 -2.70 -7.23
N GLY A 111 -9.39 -1.73 -6.42
CA GLY A 111 -10.66 -1.02 -6.63
C GLY A 111 -10.45 0.28 -7.41
N VAL A 112 -11.29 0.56 -8.41
CA VAL A 112 -11.19 1.79 -9.22
C VAL A 112 -12.56 2.44 -9.45
N ARG A 113 -12.52 3.76 -9.65
CA ARG A 113 -13.66 4.55 -10.10
C ARG A 113 -13.20 5.87 -10.71
N GLY A 114 -13.82 6.25 -11.82
CA GLY A 114 -13.53 7.50 -12.53
C GLY A 114 -12.14 7.50 -13.16
N LEU A 115 -11.90 8.42 -14.09
CA LEU A 115 -10.66 8.44 -14.89
C LEU A 115 -9.55 9.35 -14.34
N ASN A 116 -9.77 10.03 -13.22
CA ASN A 116 -8.81 10.99 -12.65
C ASN A 116 -7.43 10.38 -12.32
N ARG A 117 -7.37 9.06 -12.10
CA ARG A 117 -6.14 8.32 -11.82
C ARG A 117 -5.84 7.21 -12.84
N ALA A 118 -6.37 7.33 -14.07
CA ALA A 118 -6.19 6.30 -15.09
C ALA A 118 -4.71 6.04 -15.44
N ALA A 119 -3.88 7.08 -15.53
CA ALA A 119 -2.45 6.91 -15.83
C ALA A 119 -1.67 6.21 -14.69
N GLN A 120 -2.01 6.54 -13.44
CA GLN A 120 -1.50 5.87 -12.24
C GLN A 120 -1.91 4.40 -12.24
N PHE A 121 -3.18 4.14 -12.53
CA PHE A 121 -3.73 2.79 -12.61
C PHE A 121 -2.96 1.95 -13.62
N GLU A 122 -2.78 2.43 -14.85
CA GLU A 122 -2.09 1.66 -15.89
C GLU A 122 -0.64 1.34 -15.48
N ALA A 123 0.06 2.26 -14.81
CA ALA A 123 1.42 2.02 -14.31
C ALA A 123 1.43 0.96 -13.20
N SER A 124 0.50 1.09 -12.25
CA SER A 124 0.39 0.21 -11.09
C SER A 124 0.05 -1.21 -11.52
N ILE A 125 -0.94 -1.38 -12.40
CA ILE A 125 -1.29 -2.68 -12.99
C ILE A 125 -0.10 -3.28 -13.73
N SER A 126 0.63 -2.47 -14.50
CA SER A 126 1.80 -2.95 -15.22
C SER A 126 2.92 -3.46 -14.29
N SER A 127 3.09 -2.85 -13.10
CA SER A 127 4.01 -3.38 -12.07
C SER A 127 3.49 -4.66 -11.38
N MET A 128 2.17 -4.76 -11.15
CA MET A 128 1.54 -5.96 -10.60
C MET A 128 1.56 -7.14 -11.58
N LEU A 129 1.57 -6.86 -12.89
CA LEU A 129 1.78 -7.87 -13.93
C LEU A 129 3.24 -8.26 -14.07
N SER A 130 4.21 -7.59 -13.43
CA SER A 130 5.64 -7.90 -13.60
C SER A 130 6.18 -8.85 -12.54
N GLN A 131 5.32 -9.62 -11.87
CA GLN A 131 5.72 -10.43 -10.71
C GLN A 131 6.45 -11.71 -11.11
N LEU A 132 7.51 -12.03 -10.38
CA LEU A 132 8.39 -13.17 -10.59
C LEU A 132 8.28 -14.20 -9.47
N GLY A 133 8.77 -15.41 -9.74
CA GLY A 133 8.95 -16.48 -8.75
C GLY A 133 7.70 -17.29 -8.37
N ILE A 134 6.49 -16.70 -8.44
CA ILE A 134 5.23 -17.39 -8.15
C ILE A 134 4.11 -16.97 -9.13
N PRO A 135 3.12 -17.84 -9.40
CA PRO A 135 1.97 -17.47 -10.22
C PRO A 135 1.08 -16.47 -9.48
N THR A 136 0.68 -15.41 -10.18
CA THR A 136 -0.19 -14.36 -9.65
C THR A 136 -1.38 -14.11 -10.58
N GLU A 137 -2.39 -13.41 -10.08
CA GLU A 137 -3.44 -12.81 -10.92
C GLU A 137 -3.74 -11.40 -10.45
N VAL A 138 -4.28 -10.56 -11.34
CA VAL A 138 -4.73 -9.21 -11.01
C VAL A 138 -6.25 -9.13 -11.23
N ILE A 139 -6.95 -8.62 -10.22
CA ILE A 139 -8.40 -8.44 -10.22
C ILE A 139 -8.69 -6.96 -10.04
N VAL A 140 -9.33 -6.36 -11.04
CA VAL A 140 -9.78 -4.97 -11.02
C VAL A 140 -11.29 -4.94 -10.82
N VAL A 141 -11.73 -4.22 -9.79
CA VAL A 141 -13.14 -4.01 -9.49
C VAL A 141 -13.47 -2.54 -9.69
N GLU A 142 -14.20 -2.27 -10.76
CA GLU A 142 -14.64 -0.93 -11.15
C GLU A 142 -16.02 -0.63 -10.56
N GLN A 143 -16.24 0.58 -10.04
CA GLN A 143 -17.56 1.09 -9.69
C GLN A 143 -17.97 2.22 -10.63
N GLY A 144 -19.16 2.13 -11.24
CA GLY A 144 -19.68 3.17 -12.14
C GLY A 144 -21.05 2.82 -12.72
N THR A 145 -21.70 3.79 -13.34
CA THR A 145 -22.96 3.57 -14.09
C THR A 145 -22.74 2.83 -15.43
N LYS A 146 -21.49 2.87 -15.92
CA LYS A 146 -20.98 2.15 -17.09
C LYS A 146 -19.49 1.87 -16.88
N SER A 147 -18.91 0.97 -17.67
CA SER A 147 -17.47 0.78 -17.64
C SER A 147 -16.74 1.89 -18.40
N GLU A 148 -15.82 2.55 -17.72
CA GLU A 148 -14.81 3.44 -18.27
C GLU A 148 -13.44 2.76 -18.40
N TYR A 149 -13.20 1.68 -17.64
CA TYR A 149 -11.92 0.98 -17.62
C TYR A 149 -11.80 -0.19 -18.59
N ALA A 150 -12.89 -0.73 -19.15
CA ALA A 150 -12.85 -1.96 -19.97
C ALA A 150 -11.81 -1.95 -21.10
N HIS A 151 -11.56 -0.80 -21.74
CA HIS A 151 -10.58 -0.65 -22.83
C HIS A 151 -9.14 -0.42 -22.34
N ARG A 152 -8.94 -0.19 -21.04
CA ARG A 152 -7.65 0.03 -20.37
C ARG A 152 -7.16 -1.19 -19.61
N ILE A 153 -8.01 -2.22 -19.46
CA ILE A 153 -7.65 -3.46 -18.78
C ILE A 153 -6.72 -4.28 -19.70
N PRO A 154 -5.46 -4.56 -19.29
CA PRO A 154 -4.57 -5.41 -20.06
C PRO A 154 -5.10 -6.84 -20.18
N ALA A 155 -4.63 -7.58 -21.19
CA ALA A 155 -4.96 -8.99 -21.33
C ALA A 155 -4.51 -9.79 -20.09
N GLY A 156 -5.33 -10.75 -19.65
CA GLY A 156 -5.07 -11.56 -18.45
C GLY A 156 -5.56 -10.94 -17.14
N VAL A 157 -5.83 -9.63 -17.09
CA VAL A 157 -6.42 -8.98 -15.92
C VAL A 157 -7.92 -9.28 -15.87
N ARG A 158 -8.39 -9.76 -14.71
CA ARG A 158 -9.81 -10.03 -14.49
C ARG A 158 -10.50 -8.74 -14.06
N HIS A 159 -11.58 -8.39 -14.75
CA HIS A 159 -12.29 -7.15 -14.53
C HIS A 159 -13.75 -7.38 -14.15
N LYS A 160 -14.24 -6.68 -13.12
CA LYS A 160 -15.64 -6.68 -12.70
C LYS A 160 -16.14 -5.26 -12.55
N LEU A 161 -17.16 -4.91 -13.34
CA LEU A 161 -17.95 -3.70 -13.12
C LEU A 161 -19.03 -3.97 -12.06
N LEU A 162 -19.08 -3.10 -11.07
CA LEU A 162 -20.14 -2.95 -10.09
C LEU A 162 -21.01 -1.76 -10.50
N LEU A 163 -22.21 -2.06 -10.99
CA LEU A 163 -23.12 -1.05 -11.52
C LEU A 163 -23.72 -0.22 -10.39
N LEU A 164 -23.50 1.10 -10.47
CA LEU A 164 -24.15 2.08 -9.62
C LEU A 164 -25.50 2.49 -10.21
N LYS A 165 -26.47 2.80 -9.35
CA LYS A 165 -27.78 3.32 -9.78
C LYS A 165 -27.67 4.70 -10.43
N GLU A 166 -26.84 5.55 -9.83
CA GLU A 166 -26.59 6.91 -10.29
C GLU A 166 -25.13 7.31 -10.02
N GLU A 167 -24.64 8.29 -10.78
CA GLU A 167 -23.25 8.74 -10.71
C GLU A 167 -22.94 9.52 -9.42
N SER A 168 -23.96 10.04 -8.74
CA SER A 168 -23.81 10.86 -7.54
C SER A 168 -23.44 10.03 -6.29
N LEU A 169 -23.65 8.71 -6.32
CA LEU A 169 -23.30 7.83 -5.20
C LEU A 169 -21.80 7.89 -4.91
N PRO A 170 -21.36 7.78 -3.64
CA PRO A 170 -19.95 7.83 -3.29
C PRO A 170 -19.21 6.54 -3.71
N TYR A 171 -17.89 6.65 -3.89
CA TYR A 171 -17.03 5.47 -4.06
C TYR A 171 -16.97 4.68 -2.74
N ASN A 172 -17.10 3.36 -2.82
CA ASN A 172 -16.99 2.46 -1.66
C ASN A 172 -15.81 1.49 -1.86
N ARG A 173 -14.64 1.85 -1.34
CA ARG A 173 -13.43 1.03 -1.48
C ARG A 173 -13.62 -0.37 -0.87
N SER A 174 -14.22 -0.45 0.32
CA SER A 174 -14.50 -1.72 1.02
C SER A 174 -15.30 -2.71 0.17
N TRP A 175 -16.35 -2.25 -0.50
CA TRP A 175 -17.19 -3.06 -1.38
C TRP A 175 -16.41 -3.60 -2.58
N GLY A 176 -15.62 -2.74 -3.22
CA GLY A 176 -14.74 -3.13 -4.32
C GLY A 176 -13.73 -4.22 -3.90
N LEU A 177 -13.07 -4.03 -2.75
CA LEU A 177 -12.13 -5.01 -2.21
C LEU A 177 -12.82 -6.34 -1.85
N ASN A 178 -13.97 -6.30 -1.20
CA ASN A 178 -14.70 -7.52 -0.81
C ASN A 178 -15.12 -8.35 -2.03
N VAL A 179 -15.66 -7.72 -3.07
CA VAL A 179 -15.99 -8.40 -4.33
C VAL A 179 -14.73 -9.00 -4.95
N GLY A 180 -13.65 -8.24 -5.02
CA GLY A 180 -12.39 -8.71 -5.61
C GLY A 180 -11.79 -9.90 -4.86
N VAL A 181 -11.82 -9.88 -3.52
CA VAL A 181 -11.34 -11.00 -2.68
C VAL A 181 -12.22 -12.25 -2.85
N ARG A 182 -13.55 -12.10 -3.01
CA ARG A 182 -14.43 -13.23 -3.33
C ARG A 182 -14.14 -13.83 -4.71
N MET A 183 -13.73 -13.00 -5.67
CA MET A 183 -13.33 -13.46 -7.00
C MET A 183 -11.93 -14.09 -7.03
N ALA A 184 -11.09 -13.82 -6.02
CA ALA A 184 -9.71 -14.27 -5.94
C ALA A 184 -9.59 -15.80 -5.89
N ARG A 185 -8.74 -16.35 -6.76
CA ARG A 185 -8.38 -17.78 -6.79
C ARG A 185 -7.13 -18.06 -5.96
N GLY A 186 -6.31 -17.04 -5.70
CA GLY A 186 -5.12 -17.11 -4.87
C GLY A 186 -5.42 -17.54 -3.44
N ARG A 187 -4.49 -18.29 -2.86
CA ARG A 187 -4.49 -18.58 -1.41
C ARG A 187 -4.31 -17.30 -0.61
N TYR A 188 -3.49 -16.39 -1.13
CA TYR A 188 -3.22 -15.07 -0.56
C TYR A 188 -3.85 -13.98 -1.43
N VAL A 189 -4.22 -12.86 -0.80
CA VAL A 189 -4.70 -11.66 -1.50
C VAL A 189 -3.89 -10.45 -1.05
N ALA A 190 -3.49 -9.62 -2.01
CA ALA A 190 -2.86 -8.33 -1.75
C ALA A 190 -3.87 -7.22 -2.08
N LEU A 191 -4.21 -6.42 -1.08
CA LEU A 191 -5.14 -5.30 -1.20
C LEU A 191 -4.35 -4.06 -1.62
N MET A 192 -4.55 -3.63 -2.85
CA MET A 192 -3.71 -2.64 -3.51
C MET A 192 -4.50 -1.39 -3.87
N ASP A 193 -3.85 -0.23 -3.71
CA ASP A 193 -4.32 1.01 -4.32
C ASP A 193 -3.85 1.09 -5.79
N ALA A 194 -4.57 1.85 -6.61
CA ALA A 194 -4.33 1.96 -8.05
C ALA A 194 -3.21 2.95 -8.43
N ASP A 195 -2.41 3.39 -7.47
CA ASP A 195 -1.33 4.37 -7.60
C ASP A 195 -0.02 3.90 -6.95
N MET A 196 0.08 2.62 -6.61
CA MET A 196 1.26 2.00 -6.01
C MET A 196 2.04 1.17 -7.03
N LEU A 197 3.35 1.43 -7.12
CA LEU A 197 4.30 0.63 -7.89
C LEU A 197 5.05 -0.32 -6.96
N ILE A 198 5.03 -1.61 -7.28
CA ILE A 198 5.63 -2.66 -6.45
C ILE A 198 6.84 -3.32 -7.13
N PRO A 199 7.82 -3.80 -6.34
CA PRO A 199 8.91 -4.62 -6.86
C PRO A 199 8.44 -5.87 -7.59
N GLU A 200 9.23 -6.37 -8.54
CA GLU A 200 8.95 -7.59 -9.30
C GLU A 200 8.94 -8.87 -8.46
N ASP A 201 9.52 -8.85 -7.27
CA ASP A 201 9.54 -9.95 -6.31
C ASP A 201 8.57 -9.75 -5.13
N PHE A 202 7.71 -8.72 -5.16
CA PHE A 202 6.79 -8.38 -4.08
C PHE A 202 5.92 -9.58 -3.66
N ALA A 203 5.32 -10.27 -4.62
CA ALA A 203 4.43 -11.39 -4.36
C ALA A 203 5.17 -12.56 -3.69
N CYS A 204 6.34 -12.95 -4.22
CA CYS A 204 7.09 -14.07 -3.67
C CYS A 204 7.65 -13.76 -2.27
N GLU A 205 8.11 -12.53 -2.02
CA GLU A 205 8.58 -12.11 -0.70
C GLU A 205 7.46 -12.09 0.34
N CYS A 206 6.26 -11.62 -0.05
CA CYS A 206 5.09 -11.66 0.83
C CYS A 206 4.69 -13.09 1.19
N VAL A 207 4.61 -13.99 0.20
CA VAL A 207 4.26 -15.40 0.43
C VAL A 207 5.31 -16.09 1.30
N ARG A 208 6.60 -15.86 1.05
CA ARG A 208 7.71 -16.40 1.86
C ARG A 208 7.58 -16.03 3.34
N VAL A 209 7.13 -14.81 3.64
CA VAL A 209 6.91 -14.38 5.03
C VAL A 209 5.61 -14.97 5.60
N LEU A 210 4.53 -15.01 4.83
CA LEU A 210 3.26 -15.60 5.27
C LEU A 210 3.39 -17.08 5.60
N ASP A 211 4.17 -17.83 4.82
CA ASP A 211 4.42 -19.26 5.02
C ASP A 211 5.19 -19.59 6.32
N LYS A 212 5.69 -18.58 7.04
CA LYS A 212 6.21 -18.73 8.41
C LYS A 212 5.12 -18.91 9.48
N GLY A 213 3.90 -19.22 9.07
CA GLY A 213 2.75 -19.44 9.96
C GLY A 213 1.97 -18.17 10.30
N LEU A 214 2.11 -17.12 9.48
CA LEU A 214 1.34 -15.89 9.58
C LEU A 214 0.11 -15.95 8.66
N GLU A 215 -0.92 -15.22 9.05
CA GLU A 215 -2.19 -15.12 8.32
C GLU A 215 -2.31 -13.80 7.58
N ALA A 216 -1.68 -12.73 8.09
CA ALA A 216 -1.63 -11.44 7.42
C ALA A 216 -0.31 -10.70 7.69
N ILE A 217 0.07 -9.81 6.79
CA ILE A 217 1.25 -8.96 6.91
C ILE A 217 0.98 -7.54 6.39
N ARG A 218 1.74 -6.58 6.92
CA ARG A 218 1.92 -5.24 6.34
C ARG A 218 3.35 -5.14 5.79
N PRO A 219 3.59 -5.55 4.54
CA PRO A 219 4.94 -5.85 4.06
C PRO A 219 5.80 -4.62 3.80
N VAL A 220 5.22 -3.42 3.76
CA VAL A 220 5.94 -2.22 3.30
C VAL A 220 6.65 -1.50 4.43
N ARG A 221 7.97 -1.36 4.30
CA ARG A 221 8.80 -0.52 5.16
C ARG A 221 8.73 0.93 4.74
N PHE A 222 8.97 1.21 3.45
CA PHE A 222 9.03 2.55 2.90
C PHE A 222 8.13 2.71 1.68
N ILE A 223 7.31 3.76 1.71
CA ILE A 223 6.59 4.28 0.54
C ILE A 223 7.32 5.54 0.09
N PHE A 224 7.84 5.51 -1.12
CA PHE A 224 8.47 6.66 -1.78
C PHE A 224 7.39 7.43 -2.56
N TYR A 225 6.93 8.55 -2.03
CA TYR A 225 5.99 9.43 -2.72
C TYR A 225 6.74 10.23 -3.79
N LEU A 226 6.49 9.90 -5.05
CA LEU A 226 7.12 10.59 -6.18
C LEU A 226 6.53 11.98 -6.35
N SER A 227 7.32 12.90 -6.92
CA SER A 227 6.83 14.20 -7.37
C SER A 227 5.79 14.04 -8.48
N ARG A 228 5.00 15.10 -8.73
CA ARG A 228 4.08 15.15 -9.86
C ARG A 228 4.81 14.92 -11.19
N GLU A 229 5.96 15.56 -11.36
CA GLU A 229 6.78 15.50 -12.56
C GLU A 229 7.35 14.10 -12.79
N ASP A 230 7.97 13.50 -11.76
CA ASP A 230 8.52 12.14 -11.86
C ASP A 230 7.42 11.11 -12.06
N SER A 231 6.26 11.28 -11.42
CA SER A 231 5.11 10.40 -11.65
C SER A 231 4.66 10.40 -13.10
N ALA A 232 4.59 11.58 -13.73
CA ALA A 232 4.25 11.70 -15.15
C ALA A 232 5.31 11.05 -16.05
N ILE A 233 6.60 11.15 -15.69
CA ILE A 233 7.69 10.47 -16.40
C ILE A 233 7.52 8.96 -16.31
N VAL A 234 7.33 8.40 -15.11
CA VAL A 234 7.15 6.95 -14.91
C VAL A 234 5.92 6.44 -15.65
N GLN A 235 4.80 7.16 -15.58
CA GLN A 235 3.57 6.82 -16.30
C GLN A 235 3.78 6.73 -17.81
N ARG A 236 4.55 7.66 -18.40
CA ARG A 236 4.82 7.68 -19.84
C ARG A 236 5.87 6.66 -20.27
N THR A 237 6.93 6.49 -19.48
CA THR A 237 8.13 5.74 -19.89
C THR A 237 8.17 4.32 -19.37
N ARG A 238 7.34 3.98 -18.36
CA ARG A 238 7.34 2.68 -17.69
C ARG A 238 8.74 2.28 -17.20
N THR A 239 9.47 3.24 -16.63
CA THR A 239 10.73 3.02 -15.91
C THR A 239 10.77 3.94 -14.70
N VAL A 240 11.44 3.49 -13.64
CA VAL A 240 11.75 4.29 -12.44
C VAL A 240 13.19 4.81 -12.41
N ASP A 241 14.01 4.49 -13.42
CA ASP A 241 15.42 4.88 -13.48
C ASP A 241 15.60 6.40 -13.55
N ALA A 242 14.65 7.08 -14.19
CA ALA A 242 14.63 8.53 -14.37
C ALA A 242 14.07 9.30 -13.16
N VAL A 243 13.71 8.62 -12.07
CA VAL A 243 13.15 9.28 -10.88
C VAL A 243 14.23 10.08 -10.16
N GLU A 244 14.01 11.39 -10.06
CA GLU A 244 14.93 12.30 -9.37
C GLU A 244 14.37 12.89 -8.08
N HIS A 245 13.06 13.18 -8.04
CA HIS A 245 12.44 13.89 -6.93
C HIS A 245 11.42 13.03 -6.17
N ILE A 246 11.75 12.75 -4.92
CA ILE A 246 10.86 12.10 -3.94
C ILE A 246 10.36 13.17 -2.97
N GLU A 247 9.04 13.43 -2.95
CA GLU A 247 8.41 14.43 -2.08
C GLU A 247 8.57 14.06 -0.61
N CYS A 248 8.32 12.78 -0.29
CA CYS A 248 8.60 12.24 1.03
C CYS A 248 8.73 10.72 1.00
N VAL A 249 9.40 10.19 2.03
CA VAL A 249 9.44 8.76 2.32
C VAL A 249 8.63 8.54 3.58
N VAL A 250 7.62 7.67 3.50
CA VAL A 250 6.73 7.35 4.62
C VAL A 250 6.96 5.93 5.07
N HIS A 251 6.92 5.71 6.38
CA HIS A 251 6.87 4.39 6.98
C HIS A 251 5.70 4.23 7.95
N ASN A 252 5.47 3.01 8.42
CA ASN A 252 4.31 2.61 9.23
C ASN A 252 2.97 2.87 8.50
N ALA A 253 2.97 2.79 7.16
CA ALA A 253 1.73 2.90 6.40
C ALA A 253 0.80 1.69 6.69
N PRO A 254 -0.54 1.91 6.66
CA PRO A 254 -1.51 0.83 6.83
C PRO A 254 -1.53 -0.12 5.63
N ASN A 255 -1.31 0.42 4.42
CA ASN A 255 -1.39 -0.31 3.15
C ASN A 255 -0.02 -0.42 2.46
N PRO A 256 0.15 -1.37 1.53
CA PRO A 256 -0.78 -2.46 1.22
C PRO A 256 -0.85 -3.51 2.35
N ILE A 257 -1.95 -4.25 2.39
CA ILE A 257 -2.14 -5.41 3.27
C ILE A 257 -2.10 -6.67 2.42
N VAL A 258 -1.36 -7.69 2.87
CA VAL A 258 -1.38 -9.02 2.26
C VAL A 258 -1.85 -10.04 3.28
N ILE A 259 -2.85 -10.84 2.94
CA ILE A 259 -3.58 -11.70 3.88
C ILE A 259 -4.01 -13.00 3.21
N GLN A 260 -4.09 -14.09 3.98
CA GLN A 260 -4.74 -15.31 3.53
C GLN A 260 -6.20 -15.01 3.18
N ARG A 261 -6.64 -15.42 1.98
CA ARG A 261 -8.01 -15.18 1.50
C ARG A 261 -9.05 -15.65 2.51
N ASP A 262 -8.87 -16.85 3.06
CA ASP A 262 -9.82 -17.42 4.02
C ASP A 262 -9.78 -16.67 5.38
N ALA A 263 -8.63 -16.12 5.76
CA ALA A 263 -8.52 -15.29 6.96
C ALA A 263 -9.24 -13.94 6.79
N TYR A 264 -9.12 -13.32 5.62
CA TYR A 264 -9.87 -12.10 5.26
C TYR A 264 -11.38 -12.33 5.38
N LEU A 265 -11.87 -13.42 4.79
CA LEU A 265 -13.29 -13.79 4.84
C LEU A 265 -13.74 -14.09 6.27
N ARG A 266 -12.92 -14.82 7.04
CA ARG A 266 -13.21 -15.21 8.43
C ARG A 266 -13.34 -14.02 9.38
N ILE A 267 -12.62 -12.92 9.15
CA ILE A 267 -12.75 -11.70 9.96
C ILE A 267 -13.83 -10.74 9.44
N GLY A 268 -14.59 -11.12 8.40
CA GLY A 268 -15.72 -10.35 7.87
C GLY A 268 -15.37 -9.33 6.78
N GLY A 269 -14.19 -9.44 6.15
CA GLY A 269 -13.76 -8.53 5.09
C GLY A 269 -13.65 -7.07 5.52
N HIS A 270 -13.62 -6.12 4.59
CA HIS A 270 -13.72 -4.70 4.92
C HIS A 270 -15.17 -4.32 5.25
N ASP A 271 -15.38 -3.43 6.23
CA ASP A 271 -16.72 -2.94 6.56
C ASP A 271 -17.22 -2.00 5.44
N GLU A 272 -18.26 -2.44 4.72
CA GLU A 272 -18.84 -1.72 3.58
C GLU A 272 -19.65 -0.49 3.99
N SER A 273 -19.85 -0.26 5.29
CA SER A 273 -20.47 0.99 5.75
C SER A 273 -19.52 2.19 5.72
N PHE A 274 -18.24 2.00 5.42
CA PHE A 274 -17.32 3.09 5.11
C PHE A 274 -17.51 3.52 3.65
N TYR A 275 -17.93 4.77 3.46
CA TYR A 275 -18.06 5.42 2.15
C TYR A 275 -17.15 6.64 2.08
N GLY A 276 -16.65 6.96 0.89
CA GLY A 276 -15.70 8.06 0.72
C GLY A 276 -14.29 7.66 1.17
N TRP A 277 -13.53 8.62 1.71
CA TRP A 277 -12.10 8.47 1.95
C TRP A 277 -11.74 8.31 3.43
N GLY A 278 -11.27 7.12 3.79
CA GLY A 278 -10.52 6.85 5.01
C GLY A 278 -11.28 6.09 6.09
N GLY A 279 -10.52 5.67 7.10
CA GLY A 279 -11.02 4.97 8.28
C GLY A 279 -11.22 3.47 8.11
N GLU A 280 -11.51 3.00 6.89
CA GLU A 280 -11.82 1.60 6.59
C GLU A 280 -10.61 0.68 6.80
N ASP A 281 -9.42 1.09 6.37
CA ASP A 281 -8.20 0.30 6.57
C ASP A 281 -7.85 0.19 8.06
N ASN A 282 -8.05 1.27 8.82
CA ASN A 282 -7.80 1.28 10.26
C ASN A 282 -8.77 0.35 11.00
N GLU A 283 -10.06 0.40 10.63
CA GLU A 283 -11.08 -0.48 11.20
C GLU A 283 -10.76 -1.96 10.90
N PHE A 284 -10.35 -2.24 9.66
CA PHE A 284 -9.95 -3.56 9.21
C PHE A 284 -8.68 -4.06 9.93
N ILE A 285 -7.64 -3.22 10.05
CA ILE A 285 -6.39 -3.55 10.78
C ILE A 285 -6.68 -3.90 12.24
N ASP A 286 -7.61 -3.19 12.90
CA ASP A 286 -8.00 -3.51 14.28
C ASP A 286 -8.57 -4.93 14.41
N ARG A 287 -9.33 -5.40 13.40
CA ARG A 287 -9.84 -6.78 13.35
C ARG A 287 -8.77 -7.76 12.91
N MET A 288 -7.92 -7.38 11.96
CA MET A 288 -6.79 -8.17 11.48
C MET A 288 -5.83 -8.54 12.63
N ARG A 289 -5.64 -7.66 13.61
CA ARG A 289 -4.87 -7.92 14.86
C ARG A 289 -5.42 -9.04 15.75
N THR A 290 -6.58 -9.61 15.44
CA THR A 290 -7.08 -10.84 16.08
C THR A 290 -6.47 -12.11 15.49
N LEU A 291 -5.76 -12.00 14.36
CA LEU A 291 -5.07 -13.09 13.65
C LEU A 291 -3.58 -13.16 14.03
N LYS A 292 -2.88 -14.18 13.52
CA LYS A 292 -1.40 -14.20 13.55
C LYS A 292 -0.86 -13.25 12.48
N ILE A 293 -0.35 -12.08 12.87
CA ILE A 293 0.08 -11.05 11.92
C ILE A 293 1.56 -10.67 12.04
N GLY A 294 2.14 -10.25 10.92
CA GLY A 294 3.43 -9.55 10.87
C GLY A 294 3.22 -8.05 10.60
N GLU A 295 3.47 -7.20 11.59
CA GLU A 295 3.27 -5.73 11.48
C GLU A 295 4.50 -4.96 10.98
N SER A 296 5.55 -5.70 10.66
CA SER A 296 6.90 -5.21 10.38
C SER A 296 7.18 -5.23 8.88
N GLY A 297 7.46 -4.06 8.31
CA GLY A 297 7.69 -3.88 6.88
C GLY A 297 9.11 -4.29 6.46
N PHE A 298 9.22 -4.87 5.27
CA PHE A 298 10.48 -5.35 4.69
C PHE A 298 10.65 -5.03 3.19
N LEU A 299 9.62 -4.50 2.52
CA LEU A 299 9.65 -4.11 1.11
C LEU A 299 9.58 -2.58 0.93
N PRO A 300 10.30 -2.02 -0.05
CA PRO A 300 10.09 -0.66 -0.54
C PRO A 300 9.04 -0.66 -1.66
N ILE A 301 8.22 0.39 -1.75
CA ILE A 301 7.31 0.64 -2.89
C ILE A 301 7.33 2.11 -3.28
N ALA A 302 6.89 2.45 -4.49
CA ALA A 302 6.68 3.85 -4.88
C ALA A 302 5.19 4.17 -4.97
N HIS A 303 4.83 5.41 -4.64
CA HIS A 303 3.48 5.93 -4.78
C HIS A 303 3.49 7.06 -5.83
N LEU A 304 2.69 6.90 -6.87
CA LEU A 304 2.53 7.90 -7.92
C LEU A 304 1.69 9.06 -7.40
N TRP A 305 2.15 10.27 -7.69
CA TRP A 305 1.50 11.50 -7.30
C TRP A 305 0.07 11.56 -7.83
N HIS A 306 -0.85 12.01 -6.97
CA HIS A 306 -2.19 12.44 -7.32
C HIS A 306 -2.64 13.52 -6.33
N GLU A 307 -3.66 14.29 -6.69
CA GLU A 307 -4.25 15.26 -5.76
C GLU A 307 -4.87 14.53 -4.56
N THR A 308 -4.55 14.97 -3.35
CA THR A 308 -5.12 14.41 -2.13
C THR A 308 -6.58 14.84 -2.00
N ALA A 309 -7.48 13.87 -1.88
CA ALA A 309 -8.84 14.15 -1.43
C ALA A 309 -8.81 14.75 -0.01
N SER A 310 -9.66 15.74 0.25
CA SER A 310 -9.86 16.25 1.61
C SER A 310 -10.39 15.13 2.50
N ARG A 311 -9.71 14.86 3.62
CA ARG A 311 -10.23 13.95 4.64
C ARG A 311 -11.45 14.59 5.27
N ASP A 312 -12.57 13.88 5.23
CA ASP A 312 -13.80 14.35 5.86
C ASP A 312 -13.71 14.14 7.38
N ALA A 313 -14.06 15.16 8.16
CA ALA A 313 -13.99 15.08 9.62
C ALA A 313 -14.92 13.97 10.16
N ASP A 314 -16.02 13.72 9.45
CA ASP A 314 -17.03 12.72 9.81
C ASP A 314 -16.49 11.28 9.79
N VAL A 315 -15.47 11.00 8.97
CA VAL A 315 -14.83 9.68 8.91
C VAL A 315 -14.11 9.32 10.21
N GLY A 316 -13.43 10.30 10.84
CA GLY A 316 -12.76 10.10 12.12
C GLY A 316 -13.75 9.80 13.25
N ASN A 317 -14.88 10.49 13.25
CA ASN A 317 -15.98 10.24 14.19
C ASN A 317 -16.58 8.85 13.98
N PHE A 318 -16.82 8.46 12.72
CA PHE A 318 -17.37 7.16 12.39
C PHE A 318 -16.46 6.00 12.82
N LEU A 319 -15.15 6.09 12.54
CA LEU A 319 -14.17 5.10 13.02
C LEU A 319 -14.19 4.99 14.55
N SER A 320 -14.25 6.13 15.24
CA SER A 320 -14.31 6.16 16.71
C SER A 320 -15.56 5.49 17.25
N GLN A 321 -16.72 5.70 16.60
CA GLN A 321 -17.97 5.02 16.94
C GLN A 321 -17.88 3.51 16.74
N LYS A 322 -17.28 3.04 15.63
CA LYS A 322 -17.04 1.61 15.40
C LYS A 322 -16.18 0.98 16.50
N ARG A 323 -15.15 1.70 16.95
CA ARG A 323 -14.23 1.27 18.01
C ARG A 323 -14.86 1.18 19.40
N LEU A 324 -16.09 1.66 19.60
CA LEU A 324 -16.87 1.38 20.82
C LEU A 324 -17.17 -0.12 20.99
N LEU A 325 -17.14 -0.88 19.89
CA LEU A 325 -17.27 -2.33 19.90
C LEU A 325 -15.91 -3.01 19.76
N ALA A 326 -15.66 -4.01 20.62
CA ALA A 326 -14.46 -4.84 20.54
C ALA A 326 -14.35 -5.53 19.15
N PRO A 327 -13.12 -5.75 18.63
CA PRO A 327 -12.92 -6.36 17.32
C PRO A 327 -13.70 -7.67 17.10
N LYS A 328 -13.77 -8.56 18.10
CA LYS A 328 -14.51 -9.82 18.01
C LYS A 328 -16.01 -9.62 17.74
N VAL A 329 -16.63 -8.64 18.42
CA VAL A 329 -18.06 -8.30 18.21
C VAL A 329 -18.29 -7.73 16.82
N ARG A 330 -17.35 -6.92 16.31
CA ARG A 330 -17.41 -6.40 14.94
C ARG A 330 -17.28 -7.52 13.91
N ILE A 331 -16.36 -8.47 14.12
CA ILE A 331 -16.19 -9.65 13.28
C ILE A 331 -17.50 -10.46 13.22
N GLU A 332 -18.11 -10.77 14.37
CA GLU A 332 -19.39 -11.51 14.41
C GLU A 332 -20.48 -10.79 13.61
N LYS A 333 -20.62 -9.48 13.79
CA LYS A 333 -21.60 -8.68 13.04
C LYS A 333 -21.36 -8.74 11.52
N LEU A 334 -20.12 -8.59 11.08
CA LEU A 334 -19.77 -8.62 9.65
C LEU A 334 -19.82 -10.03 9.07
N ALA A 335 -19.57 -11.08 9.84
CA ALA A 335 -19.68 -12.46 9.38
C ALA A 335 -21.14 -12.83 9.03
N HIS A 336 -22.12 -12.15 9.62
CA HIS A 336 -23.54 -12.31 9.31
C HIS A 336 -24.02 -11.44 8.16
N THR A 337 -23.20 -10.51 7.64
CA THR A 337 -23.56 -9.72 6.45
C THR A 337 -23.10 -10.42 5.19
N ASN A 338 -23.85 -10.27 4.09
CA ASN A 338 -23.41 -10.77 2.79
C ASN A 338 -22.46 -9.76 2.11
N PHE A 339 -21.33 -9.45 2.73
CA PHE A 339 -20.40 -8.39 2.29
C PHE A 339 -19.74 -8.68 0.93
N GLY A 340 -19.93 -7.85 -0.09
CA GLY A 340 -19.46 -8.09 -1.45
C GLY A 340 -20.52 -8.78 -2.31
N SER A 341 -21.80 -8.56 -1.99
CA SER A 341 -22.91 -8.84 -2.90
C SER A 341 -22.87 -7.90 -4.11
N GLU A 342 -23.36 -8.34 -5.26
CA GLU A 342 -23.38 -7.52 -6.48
C GLU A 342 -24.34 -6.32 -6.38
N ALA A 343 -25.25 -6.34 -5.41
CA ALA A 343 -26.07 -5.23 -5.00
C ALA A 343 -25.83 -4.98 -3.50
N PRO A 344 -25.34 -3.80 -3.07
CA PRO A 344 -25.15 -3.53 -1.65
C PRO A 344 -26.51 -3.59 -0.95
N GLN A 345 -26.60 -4.35 0.15
CA GLN A 345 -27.84 -4.54 0.92
C GLN A 345 -28.19 -3.32 1.80
N HIS A 346 -27.65 -2.15 1.49
CA HIS A 346 -27.72 -0.98 2.35
C HIS A 346 -28.65 0.08 1.74
N ASP A 347 -29.64 0.50 2.53
CA ASP A 347 -30.74 1.44 2.21
C ASP A 347 -30.29 2.86 1.77
N TRP A 348 -28.99 3.10 1.66
CA TRP A 348 -28.40 4.44 1.49
C TRP A 348 -27.95 4.74 0.06
N CYS A 349 -28.21 3.83 -0.89
CA CYS A 349 -28.28 4.21 -2.29
C CYS A 349 -29.46 5.17 -2.43
N ARG A 350 -29.20 6.49 -2.50
CA ARG A 350 -30.26 7.44 -2.88
C ARG A 350 -30.84 7.00 -4.25
N PRO A 351 -32.17 7.14 -4.43
CA PRO A 351 -32.91 6.54 -5.54
C PRO A 351 -32.31 6.84 -6.91
#